data_AF-A0ABD5VA53-F1
#
_entry.id   AF-A0ABD5VA53-F1
#
_cell.length_a   1.000
_cell.length_b   1.000
_cell.length_c   1.000
_cell.angle_alpha   90.00
_cell.angle_beta   90.00
_cell.angle_gamma   90.00
#
_symmetry.space_group_name_H-M   'P 1'
#
loop_
_entity.id
_entity.type
_entity.pdbx_description
1 polymer ?
#
loop_
_entity_poly.entity_id
_entity_poly.type
_entity_poly.pdbx_seq_one_letter_code
_entity_poly.pdbx_strand_id
1 'polypeptide(L)'
;MAVVPVTALELLAFEQSLLRIFLGFVAVFSFYFAFSGYRVLSRKRTIDTPGTVDWVATGLFGASGVGLLAMGAWFLTSGNQFGLVMLVFGGIALTTTVGDVRQFRATDLDPRTWFFEHLNRMGGAYIATVTAVVATNARELPGVPLPVIWLLPAVIGGAAIWYVSRQYKAKFEPGTSPQPAD
;
A
#
# COMPACT_ATOMS: atom_id res chain seq x y z
N MET A 1 -7.00 -10.56 8.88
CA MET A 1 -6.18 -9.36 8.57
C MET A 1 -5.25 -8.96 9.73
N ALA A 2 -5.60 -9.14 11.01
CA ALA A 2 -4.79 -8.65 12.13
C ALA A 2 -3.61 -9.55 12.55
N VAL A 3 -3.57 -10.81 12.15
CA VAL A 3 -2.52 -11.76 12.60
C VAL A 3 -1.12 -11.26 12.25
N VAL A 4 -0.89 -10.87 10.99
CA VAL A 4 0.42 -10.39 10.53
C VAL A 4 0.93 -9.17 11.32
N PRO A 5 0.20 -8.05 11.43
CA PRO A 5 0.68 -6.91 12.21
C PRO A 5 0.84 -7.23 13.70
N VAL A 6 -0.04 -8.05 14.29
CA VAL A 6 0.09 -8.47 15.69
C VAL A 6 1.39 -9.25 15.89
N THR A 7 1.63 -10.29 15.09
CA THR A 7 2.87 -11.09 15.18
C THR A 7 4.13 -10.26 14.90
N ALA A 8 4.09 -9.28 13.99
CA ALA A 8 5.21 -8.40 13.71
C ALA A 8 5.55 -7.48 14.90
N LEU A 9 4.52 -6.95 15.57
CA LEU A 9 4.68 -6.12 16.76
C LEU A 9 5.17 -6.94 17.97
N GLU A 10 4.66 -8.16 18.15
CA GLU A 10 5.16 -9.10 19.17
C GLU A 10 6.66 -9.37 18.96
N LEU A 11 7.07 -9.74 17.74
CA LEU A 11 8.48 -9.99 17.42
C LEU A 11 9.38 -8.77 17.64
N LEU A 12 8.87 -7.56 17.42
CA LEU A 12 9.57 -6.32 17.70
C LEU A 12 9.71 -6.05 19.21
N ALA A 13 8.72 -6.44 20.01
CA ALA A 13 8.77 -6.32 21.46
C ALA A 13 9.81 -7.26 22.10
N PHE A 14 10.01 -8.45 21.52
CA PHE A 14 10.98 -9.43 22.02
C PHE A 14 12.43 -9.10 21.65
N GLU A 15 12.70 -8.68 20.41
CA GLU A 15 14.04 -8.25 20.00
C GLU A 15 13.96 -7.00 19.13
N GLN A 16 14.73 -5.99 19.51
CA GLN A 16 14.82 -4.75 18.77
C GLN A 16 16.01 -4.81 17.82
N SER A 17 15.74 -5.10 16.54
CA SER A 17 16.70 -4.92 15.45
C SER A 17 16.16 -3.93 14.42
N LEU A 18 17.04 -3.23 13.71
CA LEU A 18 16.64 -2.27 12.67
C LEU A 18 15.75 -2.92 11.59
N LEU A 19 16.04 -4.18 11.25
CA LEU A 19 15.22 -4.95 10.31
C LEU A 19 13.83 -5.22 10.88
N ARG A 20 13.70 -5.57 12.17
CA ARG A 20 12.39 -5.81 12.82
C ARG A 20 11.57 -4.53 12.94
N ILE A 21 12.21 -3.39 13.23
CA ILE A 21 11.56 -2.07 13.23
C ILE A 21 11.00 -1.77 11.84
N PHE A 22 11.81 -1.96 10.80
CA PHE A 22 11.39 -1.80 9.42
C PHE A 22 10.22 -2.73 9.05
N LEU A 23 10.29 -4.01 9.40
CA LEU A 23 9.22 -4.98 9.16
C LEU A 23 7.94 -4.62 9.93
N GLY A 24 8.06 -4.05 11.12
CA GLY A 24 6.93 -3.50 11.88
C GLY A 24 6.21 -2.39 11.11
N PHE A 25 6.96 -1.44 10.55
CA PHE A 25 6.37 -0.42 9.67
C PHE A 25 5.73 -1.03 8.42
N VAL A 26 6.38 -1.99 7.75
CA VAL A 26 5.83 -2.66 6.55
C VAL A 26 4.57 -3.47 6.88
N ALA A 27 4.46 -4.06 8.07
CA ALA A 27 3.25 -4.77 8.50
C ALA A 27 2.03 -3.83 8.59
N VAL A 28 2.25 -2.55 8.88
CA VAL A 28 1.18 -1.53 8.82
C VAL A 28 0.67 -1.36 7.38
N PHE A 29 1.51 -1.53 6.34
CA PHE A 29 1.08 -1.40 4.94
C PHE A 29 0.08 -2.48 4.56
N SER A 30 0.42 -3.74 4.78
CA SER A 30 -0.46 -4.86 4.41
C SER A 30 -1.78 -4.79 5.16
N PHE A 31 -1.73 -4.47 6.46
CA PHE A 31 -2.92 -4.23 7.27
C PHE A 31 -3.75 -3.05 6.74
N TYR A 32 -3.14 -1.88 6.56
CA TYR A 32 -3.84 -0.66 6.16
C TYR A 32 -4.48 -0.81 4.78
N PHE A 33 -3.77 -1.36 3.81
CA PHE A 33 -4.30 -1.59 2.47
C PHE A 33 -5.46 -2.59 2.49
N ALA A 34 -5.35 -3.69 3.21
CA ALA A 34 -6.44 -4.64 3.33
C ALA A 34 -7.66 -4.05 4.08
N PHE A 35 -7.41 -3.33 5.17
CA PHE A 35 -8.43 -2.68 6.00
C PHE A 35 -9.18 -1.61 5.20
N SER A 36 -8.46 -0.66 4.60
CA SER A 36 -9.06 0.41 3.80
C SER A 36 -9.74 -0.15 2.54
N GLY A 37 -9.18 -1.18 1.90
CA GLY A 37 -9.82 -1.85 0.77
C GLY A 37 -11.16 -2.47 1.12
N TYR A 38 -11.28 -3.08 2.30
CA TYR A 38 -12.56 -3.60 2.79
C TYR A 38 -13.55 -2.48 3.11
N ARG A 39 -13.09 -1.40 3.76
CA ARG A 39 -13.95 -0.25 4.11
C ARG A 39 -14.41 0.56 2.92
N VAL A 40 -13.68 0.57 1.81
CA VAL A 40 -14.16 1.17 0.56
C VAL A 40 -15.44 0.49 0.04
N LEU A 41 -15.61 -0.82 0.28
CA LEU A 41 -16.82 -1.54 -0.14
C LEU A 41 -18.07 -1.13 0.65
N SER A 42 -17.94 -0.84 1.95
CA SER A 42 -19.08 -0.33 2.74
C SER A 42 -19.52 1.04 2.23
N ARG A 43 -18.55 1.87 1.82
CA ARG A 43 -18.76 3.20 1.21
C ARG A 43 -19.28 3.19 -0.22
N LYS A 44 -19.55 2.01 -0.80
CA LYS A 44 -20.29 1.90 -2.07
C LYS A 44 -21.70 2.54 -1.96
N ARG A 45 -22.25 2.60 -0.74
CA ARG A 45 -23.49 3.33 -0.44
C ARG A 45 -23.13 4.76 -0.02
N THR A 46 -23.67 5.76 -0.71
CA THR A 46 -23.42 7.21 -0.51
C THR A 46 -23.69 7.75 0.91
N ILE A 47 -24.30 6.94 1.78
CA ILE A 47 -24.62 7.29 3.17
C ILE A 47 -23.43 7.05 4.12
N ASP A 48 -22.49 6.18 3.74
CA ASP A 48 -21.38 5.78 4.62
C ASP A 48 -20.20 6.77 4.51
N THR A 49 -20.02 7.60 5.55
CA THR A 49 -18.91 8.53 5.68
C THR A 49 -17.70 7.91 6.41
N PRO A 50 -16.49 8.48 6.28
CA PRO A 50 -15.32 8.03 7.04
C PRO A 50 -15.56 8.15 8.55
N GLY A 51 -15.45 7.03 9.26
CA GLY A 51 -15.60 7.01 10.73
C GLY A 51 -14.28 7.31 11.44
N THR A 52 -14.31 7.44 12.76
CA THR A 52 -13.11 7.69 13.58
C THR A 52 -12.02 6.64 13.35
N VAL A 53 -12.39 5.36 13.16
CA VAL A 53 -11.43 4.28 12.89
C VAL A 53 -10.67 4.50 11.59
N ASP A 54 -11.30 5.10 10.57
CA ASP A 54 -10.63 5.42 9.30
C ASP A 54 -9.56 6.49 9.50
N TRP A 55 -9.91 7.56 10.20
CA TRP A 55 -8.97 8.64 10.52
C TRP A 55 -7.78 8.16 11.34
N VAL A 56 -8.03 7.32 12.35
CA VAL A 56 -6.95 6.73 13.17
C VAL A 56 -6.07 5.83 12.31
N ALA A 57 -6.65 4.94 11.49
CA ALA A 57 -5.89 4.06 10.62
C ALA A 57 -5.03 4.83 9.61
N THR A 58 -5.61 5.85 8.96
CA THR A 58 -4.90 6.74 8.01
C THR A 58 -3.79 7.52 8.71
N GLY A 59 -4.03 8.01 9.93
CA GLY A 59 -3.02 8.70 10.74
C GLY A 59 -1.84 7.80 11.12
N LEU A 60 -2.11 6.58 11.60
CA LEU A 60 -1.07 5.59 11.93
C LEU A 60 -0.26 5.18 10.71
N PHE A 61 -0.91 5.02 9.56
CA PHE A 61 -0.24 4.72 8.30
C PHE A 61 0.66 5.87 7.83
N GLY A 62 0.15 7.10 7.89
CA GLY A 62 0.94 8.30 7.58
C GLY A 62 2.14 8.47 8.50
N ALA A 63 1.97 8.27 9.81
CA ALA A 63 3.04 8.32 10.80
C ALA A 63 4.12 7.25 10.53
N SER A 64 3.70 6.04 10.15
CA SER A 64 4.61 4.97 9.71
C SER A 64 5.40 5.38 8.47
N GLY A 65 4.75 6.07 7.52
CA GLY A 65 5.40 6.64 6.34
C GLY A 65 6.48 7.67 6.68
N VAL A 66 6.19 8.60 7.60
CA VAL A 66 7.20 9.58 8.09
C VAL A 66 8.38 8.87 8.75
N GLY A 67 8.10 7.86 9.60
CA GLY A 67 9.14 7.07 10.25
C GLY A 67 10.06 6.37 9.24
N LEU A 68 9.48 5.78 8.20
CA LEU A 68 10.24 5.17 7.10
C LEU A 68 11.07 6.18 6.31
N LEU A 69 10.56 7.37 6.03
CA LEU A 69 11.33 8.41 5.36
C LEU A 69 12.53 8.87 6.18
N ALA A 70 12.32 9.11 7.48
CA ALA A 70 13.40 9.51 8.38
C ALA A 70 14.48 8.43 8.50
N MET A 71 14.07 7.17 8.69
CA MET A 71 15.00 6.04 8.77
C MET A 71 15.72 5.80 7.44
N GLY A 72 15.01 5.93 6.32
CA GLY A 72 15.59 5.78 4.98
C GLY A 72 16.64 6.83 4.67
N ALA A 73 16.39 8.10 5.03
CA ALA A 73 17.35 9.17 4.89
C ALA A 73 18.62 8.91 5.72
N TRP A 74 18.45 8.48 6.97
CA TRP A 74 19.57 8.12 7.86
C TRP A 74 20.40 6.94 7.33
N PHE A 75 19.75 5.93 6.75
CA PHE A 75 20.45 4.80 6.14
C PHE A 75 21.31 5.24 4.95
N LEU A 76 20.78 6.11 4.09
CA LEU A 76 21.53 6.62 2.94
C LEU A 76 22.73 7.47 3.36
N THR A 77 22.60 8.32 4.38
CA THR A 77 23.75 9.09 4.91
C THR A 77 24.81 8.20 5.54
N SER A 78 24.43 6.99 5.96
CA SER A 78 25.33 5.97 6.51
C SER A 78 25.93 5.05 5.43
N GLY A 79 25.69 5.32 4.14
CA GLY A 79 26.15 4.51 3.01
C GLY A 79 25.35 3.23 2.76
N ASN A 80 24.23 3.02 3.46
CA ASN A 80 23.40 1.83 3.33
C ASN A 80 22.29 2.03 2.28
N GLN A 81 22.43 1.36 1.14
CA GLN A 81 21.47 1.44 0.02
C GLN A 81 20.06 0.92 0.36
N PHE A 82 19.90 0.18 1.46
CA PHE A 82 18.58 -0.24 1.93
C PHE A 82 17.68 0.95 2.31
N GLY A 83 18.28 2.12 2.57
CA GLY A 83 17.54 3.37 2.72
C GLY A 83 16.64 3.70 1.52
N LEU A 84 17.01 3.30 0.29
CA LEU A 84 16.17 3.48 -0.90
C LEU A 84 14.82 2.76 -0.75
N VAL A 85 14.82 1.55 -0.20
CA VAL A 85 13.59 0.77 0.02
C VAL A 85 12.69 1.51 1.00
N MET A 86 13.26 1.96 2.12
CA MET A 86 12.52 2.71 3.14
C MET A 86 11.93 4.01 2.58
N LEU A 87 12.69 4.75 1.77
CA LEU A 87 12.20 5.97 1.14
C LEU A 87 11.03 5.71 0.18
N VAL A 88 11.11 4.66 -0.65
CA VAL A 88 10.02 4.32 -1.59
C VAL A 88 8.76 3.92 -0.82
N PHE A 89 8.88 3.05 0.19
CA PHE A 89 7.74 2.67 1.02
C PHE A 89 7.16 3.89 1.75
N GLY A 90 8.00 4.73 2.37
CA GLY A 90 7.55 5.96 3.03
C GLY A 90 6.82 6.92 2.07
N GLY A 91 7.32 7.07 0.85
CA GLY A 91 6.68 7.84 -0.21
C GLY A 91 5.30 7.28 -0.60
N ILE A 92 5.17 5.96 -0.75
CA ILE A 92 3.89 5.29 -1.01
C ILE A 92 2.91 5.55 0.14
N ALA A 93 3.35 5.41 1.40
CA ALA A 93 2.49 5.66 2.55
C ALA A 93 1.98 7.10 2.60
N LEU A 94 2.85 8.10 2.42
CA LEU A 94 2.44 9.50 2.48
C LEU A 94 1.53 9.91 1.31
N THR A 95 1.86 9.49 0.09
CA THR A 95 1.03 9.82 -1.09
C THR A 95 -0.37 9.22 -0.96
N THR A 96 -0.46 7.98 -0.47
CA THR A 96 -1.72 7.30 -0.17
C THR A 96 -2.48 8.01 0.97
N THR A 97 -1.81 8.34 2.07
CA THR A 97 -2.39 9.06 3.21
C THR A 97 -2.98 10.41 2.78
N VAL A 98 -2.25 11.18 1.98
CA VAL A 98 -2.74 12.47 1.44
C VAL A 98 -3.95 12.26 0.55
N GLY A 99 -3.94 11.22 -0.29
CA GLY A 99 -5.10 10.83 -1.11
C GLY A 99 -6.34 10.53 -0.25
N ASP A 100 -6.17 9.74 0.81
CA ASP A 100 -7.24 9.38 1.74
C ASP A 100 -7.80 10.59 2.48
N VAL A 101 -6.93 11.46 3.02
CA VAL A 101 -7.37 12.69 3.72
C VAL A 101 -8.15 13.61 2.77
N ARG A 102 -7.72 13.74 1.51
CA ARG A 102 -8.45 14.51 0.49
C ARG A 102 -9.81 13.89 0.21
N GLN A 103 -9.85 12.57 0.03
CA GLN A 103 -11.08 11.86 -0.25
C GLN A 103 -12.06 11.90 0.93
N PHE A 104 -11.58 11.78 2.16
CA PHE A 104 -12.43 11.80 3.36
C PHE A 104 -13.09 13.16 3.59
N ARG A 105 -12.55 14.22 2.97
CA ARG A 105 -13.09 15.58 3.01
C ARG A 105 -13.88 15.95 1.75
N ALA A 106 -13.90 15.08 0.74
CA ALA A 106 -14.61 15.34 -0.50
C ALA A 106 -16.12 15.10 -0.30
N THR A 107 -16.94 16.03 -0.82
CA THR A 107 -18.40 15.96 -0.73
C THR A 107 -19.03 15.27 -1.94
N ASP A 108 -18.40 15.40 -3.11
CA ASP A 108 -18.87 14.81 -4.37
C ASP A 108 -17.80 13.89 -4.95
N LEU A 109 -18.00 12.58 -4.77
CA LEU A 109 -17.16 11.55 -5.37
C LEU A 109 -17.92 10.89 -6.53
N ASP A 110 -17.19 10.52 -7.59
CA ASP A 110 -17.74 9.72 -8.67
C ASP A 110 -18.26 8.37 -8.09
N PRO A 111 -19.50 7.95 -8.41
CA PRO A 111 -20.07 6.67 -7.98
C PRO A 111 -19.21 5.44 -8.27
N ARG A 112 -18.21 5.54 -9.14
CA ARG A 112 -17.28 4.45 -9.51
C ARG A 112 -15.91 4.55 -8.85
N THR A 113 -15.61 5.60 -8.08
CA THR A 113 -14.30 5.76 -7.42
C THR A 113 -13.99 4.60 -6.48
N TRP A 114 -15.00 4.06 -5.79
CA TRP A 114 -14.85 2.91 -4.89
C TRP A 114 -14.22 1.69 -5.58
N PHE A 115 -14.50 1.47 -6.87
CA PHE A 115 -14.00 0.29 -7.59
C PHE A 115 -12.48 0.37 -7.75
N PHE A 116 -11.98 1.53 -8.21
CA PHE A 116 -10.56 1.75 -8.40
C PHE A 116 -9.82 1.84 -7.07
N GLU A 117 -10.45 2.42 -6.05
CA GLU A 117 -9.89 2.39 -4.70
C GLU A 117 -9.77 0.96 -4.18
N HIS A 118 -10.84 0.17 -4.23
CA HIS A 118 -10.79 -1.22 -3.79
C HIS A 118 -9.72 -2.03 -4.54
N LEU A 119 -9.63 -1.87 -5.87
CA LEU A 119 -8.61 -2.50 -6.70
C LEU A 119 -7.19 -2.09 -6.25
N ASN A 120 -6.93 -0.78 -6.10
CA ASN A 120 -5.64 -0.28 -5.66
C ASN A 120 -5.27 -0.76 -4.25
N ARG A 121 -6.24 -0.77 -3.32
CA ARG A 121 -6.03 -1.20 -1.94
C ARG A 121 -5.78 -2.70 -1.84
N MET A 122 -6.62 -3.53 -2.43
CA MET A 122 -6.41 -4.98 -2.40
C MET A 122 -5.16 -5.39 -3.19
N GLY A 123 -4.92 -4.75 -4.33
CA GLY A 123 -3.68 -4.93 -5.10
C GLY A 123 -2.44 -4.53 -4.30
N GLY A 124 -2.49 -3.40 -3.59
CA GLY A 124 -1.41 -2.96 -2.70
C GLY A 124 -1.14 -3.93 -1.54
N ALA A 125 -2.19 -4.47 -0.91
CA ALA A 125 -2.05 -5.50 0.13
C ALA A 125 -1.40 -6.79 -0.41
N TYR A 126 -1.80 -7.21 -1.62
CA TYR A 126 -1.21 -8.36 -2.30
C TYR A 126 0.27 -8.13 -2.61
N ILE A 127 0.62 -6.97 -3.19
CA ILE A 127 2.00 -6.56 -3.46
C ILE A 127 2.85 -6.60 -2.19
N ALA A 128 2.37 -5.99 -1.10
CA ALA A 128 3.10 -5.98 0.17
C ALA A 128 3.39 -7.40 0.69
N THR A 129 2.43 -8.31 0.55
CA THR A 129 2.58 -9.72 0.93
C THR A 129 3.62 -10.42 0.05
N VAL A 130 3.54 -10.27 -1.27
CA VAL A 130 4.52 -10.85 -2.21
C VAL A 130 5.92 -10.29 -1.96
N THR A 131 6.06 -8.98 -1.76
CA THR A 131 7.35 -8.35 -1.42
C THR A 131 7.92 -8.96 -0.14
N ALA A 132 7.13 -9.13 0.92
CA ALA A 132 7.59 -9.72 2.17
C ALA A 132 8.08 -11.17 1.98
N VAL A 133 7.32 -11.99 1.24
CA VAL A 133 7.70 -13.38 0.95
C VAL A 133 8.98 -13.43 0.12
N VAL A 134 9.07 -12.65 -0.95
CA VAL A 134 10.26 -12.58 -1.82
C VAL A 134 11.46 -12.11 -1.02
N ALA A 135 11.35 -11.00 -0.29
CA ALA A 135 12.45 -10.45 0.49
C ALA A 135 12.95 -11.39 1.60
N THR A 136 12.07 -12.19 2.19
CA THR A 136 12.44 -13.15 3.25
C THR A 136 13.18 -14.36 2.69
N ASN A 137 12.79 -14.83 1.49
CA ASN A 137 13.33 -16.06 0.90
C ASN A 137 14.47 -15.82 -0.09
N ALA A 138 14.56 -14.63 -0.69
CA ALA A 138 15.53 -14.31 -1.74
C ALA A 138 16.65 -13.36 -1.29
N ARG A 139 16.78 -13.07 0.02
CA ARG A 139 17.74 -12.09 0.54
C ARG A 139 19.21 -12.36 0.16
N GLU A 140 19.59 -13.63 -0.02
CA GLU A 140 20.96 -14.05 -0.34
C GLU A 140 21.16 -14.36 -1.84
N LEU A 141 20.24 -13.95 -2.73
CA LEU A 141 20.38 -14.25 -4.15
C LEU A 141 21.67 -13.61 -4.72
N PRO A 142 22.66 -14.40 -5.19
CA PRO A 142 23.92 -13.85 -5.65
C PRO A 142 23.72 -12.93 -6.85
N GLY A 143 24.32 -11.74 -6.82
CA GLY A 143 24.31 -10.80 -7.93
C GLY A 143 23.06 -9.92 -8.05
N VAL A 144 22.07 -10.03 -7.15
CA VAL A 144 20.89 -9.16 -7.15
C VAL A 144 20.96 -8.17 -5.99
N PRO A 145 20.99 -6.83 -6.24
CA PRO A 145 21.00 -5.84 -5.18
C PRO A 145 19.75 -5.92 -4.30
N LEU A 146 19.91 -5.78 -2.98
CA LEU A 146 18.80 -5.87 -2.03
C LEU A 146 17.62 -4.93 -2.35
N PRO A 147 17.81 -3.66 -2.78
CA PRO A 147 16.70 -2.82 -3.19
C PRO A 147 15.87 -3.39 -4.34
N VAL A 148 16.50 -4.11 -5.27
CA VAL A 148 15.80 -4.75 -6.40
C VAL A 148 14.87 -5.85 -5.89
N ILE A 149 15.34 -6.69 -4.97
CA ILE A 149 14.54 -7.78 -4.36
C ILE A 149 13.27 -7.21 -3.70
N TRP A 150 13.39 -6.08 -3.00
CA TRP A 150 12.28 -5.45 -2.29
C TRP A 150 11.31 -4.69 -3.20
N LEU A 151 11.82 -3.97 -4.20
CA LEU A 151 11.01 -3.05 -5.00
C LEU A 151 10.43 -3.68 -6.27
N LEU A 152 11.04 -4.74 -6.80
CA LEU A 152 10.62 -5.36 -8.05
C LEU A 152 9.15 -5.85 -8.01
N PRO A 153 8.64 -6.52 -6.95
CA PRO A 153 7.25 -6.93 -6.91
C PRO A 153 6.27 -5.73 -6.92
N ALA A 154 6.66 -4.60 -6.32
CA ALA A 154 5.85 -3.38 -6.34
C ALA A 154 5.83 -2.73 -7.72
N VAL A 155 6.95 -2.75 -8.45
CA VAL A 155 7.00 -2.27 -9.84
C VAL A 155 6.09 -3.12 -10.74
N ILE A 156 6.22 -4.45 -10.66
CA ILE A 156 5.42 -5.38 -11.48
C ILE A 156 3.92 -5.26 -11.12
N GLY A 157 3.60 -5.32 -9.83
CA GLY A 157 2.23 -5.24 -9.36
C GLY A 157 1.59 -3.88 -9.63
N GLY A 158 2.33 -2.79 -9.46
CA GLY A 158 1.87 -1.44 -9.79
C GLY A 158 1.56 -1.28 -11.28
N ALA A 159 2.41 -1.83 -12.15
CA ALA A 159 2.17 -1.85 -13.60
C ALA A 159 0.91 -2.66 -13.96
N ALA A 160 0.70 -3.80 -13.31
CA ALA A 160 -0.50 -4.61 -13.51
C ALA A 160 -1.78 -3.88 -13.05
N ILE A 161 -1.76 -3.26 -11.87
CA ILE A 161 -2.88 -2.45 -11.35
C ILE A 161 -3.18 -1.28 -12.31
N TRP A 162 -2.16 -0.59 -12.81
CA TRP A 162 -2.32 0.50 -13.77
C TRP A 162 -2.97 0.01 -15.07
N TYR A 163 -2.48 -1.10 -15.63
CA TYR A 163 -3.01 -1.69 -16.85
C TYR A 163 -4.49 -2.06 -16.70
N VAL A 164 -4.84 -2.79 -15.63
CA VAL A 164 -6.22 -3.17 -15.35
C VAL A 164 -7.09 -1.94 -15.12
N SER A 165 -6.61 -0.95 -14.35
CA SER A 165 -7.33 0.29 -14.11
C SER A 165 -7.64 1.02 -15.42
N ARG A 166 -6.68 1.08 -16.35
CA ARG A 166 -6.88 1.71 -17.67
C ARG A 166 -7.93 0.98 -18.50
N GLN A 167 -7.92 -0.36 -18.50
CA GLN A 167 -8.92 -1.14 -19.21
C GLN A 167 -10.33 -0.92 -18.67
N TYR A 168 -10.49 -0.91 -17.34
CA TYR A 168 -11.80 -0.71 -16.73
C TYR A 168 -12.31 0.73 -16.88
N LYS A 169 -11.44 1.74 -16.87
CA LYS A 169 -11.84 3.11 -17.21
C LYS A 169 -12.45 3.20 -18.60
N ALA A 170 -11.78 2.62 -19.62
CA ALA A 170 -12.29 2.60 -20.99
C ALA A 170 -13.63 1.84 -21.14
N LYS A 171 -13.83 0.76 -20.37
CA LYS A 171 -15.11 0.02 -20.34
C LYS A 171 -16.25 0.80 -19.67
N PHE A 172 -15.92 1.74 -18.79
CA PHE A 172 -16.88 2.54 -18.05
C PHE A 172 -17.20 3.88 -18.74
N GLU A 173 -16.47 4.26 -19.77
CA GLU A 173 -16.81 5.43 -20.61
C GLU A 173 -18.16 5.21 -21.33
N PRO A 174 -19.12 6.15 -21.24
CA PRO A 174 -20.36 6.06 -21.98
C PRO A 174 -20.09 6.14 -23.49
N GLY A 175 -20.36 5.06 -24.24
CA GLY A 175 -20.26 5.03 -25.70
C GLY A 175 -19.49 3.85 -26.31
N THR A 176 -18.78 3.05 -25.51
CA THR A 176 -17.93 1.95 -26.01
C THR A 176 -18.56 0.56 -25.88
N SER A 177 -19.88 0.49 -25.66
CA SER A 177 -20.59 -0.80 -25.68
C SER A 177 -20.59 -1.32 -27.12
N PRO A 178 -20.05 -2.52 -27.40
CA PRO A 178 -20.20 -3.12 -28.72
C PRO A 178 -21.69 -3.29 -29.00
N GLN A 179 -22.17 -2.71 -30.09
CA GLN A 179 -23.51 -2.97 -30.60
C GLN A 179 -23.60 -4.49 -30.87
N PRO A 180 -24.63 -5.20 -30.38
CA PRO A 180 -24.77 -6.61 -30.68
C PRO A 180 -24.80 -6.77 -32.20
N ALA A 181 -24.00 -7.70 -32.71
CA ALA A 181 -24.03 -8.07 -34.11
C ALA A 181 -25.38 -8.75 -34.37
N ASP A 182 -26.25 -8.07 -35.11
CA ASP A 182 -27.49 -8.61 -35.65
C ASP A 182 -27.22 -9.73 -36.66
#